data_AF-A0A9D4J793-F1
#
_entry.id   AF-A0A9D4J793-F1
#
_cell.length_a   1.000
_cell.length_b   1.000
_cell.length_c   1.000
_cell.angle_alpha   90.00
_cell.angle_beta   90.00
_cell.angle_gamma   90.00
#
_symmetry.space_group_name_H-M   'P 1'
#
loop_
_entity.id
_entity.type
_entity.pdbx_description
1 polymer ?
#
loop_
_entity_poly.entity_id
_entity_poly.type
_entity_poly.pdbx_seq_one_letter_code
_entity_poly.pdbx_strand_id
1 'polypeptide(L)'
;MDGQLSKSDQTQLEQWIGQGPKMFTLLYSAKKDGCSAEKFHEKCDYQDATLTVVYNRCNSVFGGYATTSWAGEINGYIRDDKAFVSTQIHRNGNL
;
A
#
# COMPACT_ATOMS: atom_id res chain seq x y z
N MET A 1 16.89 -4.18 -6.44
CA MET A 1 16.22 -3.47 -5.33
C MET A 1 15.27 -4.45 -4.70
N ASP A 2 15.56 -4.89 -3.47
CA ASP A 2 14.73 -5.90 -2.79
C ASP A 2 13.53 -5.30 -2.05
N GLY A 3 13.02 -4.16 -2.54
CA GLY A 3 11.62 -3.71 -2.44
C GLY A 3 10.93 -3.91 -1.09
N GLN A 4 11.66 -3.71 0.01
CA GLN A 4 11.14 -3.93 1.35
C GLN A 4 11.16 -2.60 2.11
N LEU A 5 10.01 -2.27 2.71
CA LEU A 5 9.86 -1.12 3.60
C LEU A 5 10.87 -1.24 4.75
N SER A 6 11.68 -0.20 4.94
CA SER A 6 12.56 -0.11 6.10
C SER A 6 11.74 0.05 7.39
N LYS A 7 12.38 -0.12 8.56
CA LYS A 7 11.71 0.12 9.86
C LYS A 7 11.18 1.55 9.98
N SER A 8 11.91 2.54 9.48
CA SER A 8 11.47 3.94 9.47
C SER A 8 10.25 4.16 8.58
N ASP A 9 10.21 3.50 7.41
CA ASP A 9 9.04 3.59 6.52
C ASP A 9 7.82 2.98 7.22
N GLN A 10 7.97 1.83 7.90
CA GLN A 10 6.90 1.20 8.66
C GLN A 10 6.37 2.12 9.77
N THR A 11 7.25 2.72 10.58
CA THR A 11 6.83 3.68 11.62
C THR A 11 6.10 4.89 11.04
N GLN A 12 6.57 5.41 9.90
CA GLN A 12 5.90 6.54 9.25
C GLN A 12 4.50 6.17 8.77
N LEU A 13 4.35 4.97 8.18
CA LEU A 13 3.07 4.46 7.71
C LEU A 13 2.11 4.20 8.87
N GLU A 14 2.59 3.67 9.99
CA GLU A 14 1.79 3.52 11.21
C GLU A 14 1.23 4.86 11.68
N GLN A 15 2.05 5.91 11.70
CA GLN A 15 1.59 7.26 12.08
C GLN A 15 0.51 7.80 11.13
N TRP A 16 0.61 7.53 9.83
CA TRP A 16 -0.40 7.98 8.85
C TRP A 16 -1.70 7.19 8.93
N ILE A 17 -1.63 5.87 9.12
CA ILE A 17 -2.81 4.99 9.21
C ILE A 17 -3.57 5.23 10.53
N GLY A 18 -2.84 5.47 11.62
CA GLY A 18 -3.41 5.77 12.93
C GLY A 18 -2.54 5.24 14.07
N GLN A 19 -2.63 5.88 15.23
CA GLN A 19 -1.77 5.60 16.37
C GLN A 19 -1.71 4.11 16.75
N GLY A 20 -0.51 3.67 17.19
CA GLY A 20 -0.25 2.31 17.65
C GLY A 20 0.34 1.37 16.57
N PRO A 21 0.89 0.23 17.00
CA PRO A 21 1.58 -0.71 16.11
C PRO A 21 0.64 -1.28 15.04
N LYS A 22 1.19 -1.56 13.86
CA LYS A 22 0.49 -2.26 12.77
C LYS A 22 1.25 -3.52 12.38
N MET A 23 0.51 -4.57 12.06
CA MET A 23 1.07 -5.78 11.48
C MET A 23 0.76 -5.78 9.98
N PHE A 24 1.81 -5.78 9.17
CA PHE A 24 1.67 -5.84 7.72
C PHE A 24 1.91 -7.27 7.23
N THR A 25 0.91 -7.80 6.51
CA THR A 25 1.01 -9.08 5.81
C THR A 25 1.06 -8.80 4.30
N LEU A 26 2.02 -9.40 3.61
CA LEU A 26 2.12 -9.26 2.16
C LEU A 26 1.01 -10.09 1.48
N LEU A 27 0.02 -9.43 0.90
CA LEU A 27 -1.08 -10.06 0.16
C LEU A 27 -0.69 -10.33 -1.30
N TYR A 28 -0.15 -9.32 -1.96
CA TYR A 28 0.22 -9.33 -3.38
C TYR A 28 1.57 -8.64 -3.59
N SER A 29 2.37 -9.19 -4.51
CA SER A 29 3.56 -8.56 -5.04
C SER A 29 3.66 -8.81 -6.54
N ALA A 30 3.74 -7.75 -7.35
CA ALA A 30 3.91 -7.87 -8.80
C ALA A 30 5.14 -8.72 -9.21
N LYS A 31 6.18 -8.76 -8.36
CA LYS A 31 7.38 -9.60 -8.56
C LYS A 31 7.11 -11.09 -8.34
N LYS A 32 6.22 -11.45 -7.39
CA LYS A 32 5.94 -12.84 -7.01
C LYS A 32 4.71 -13.41 -7.74
N ASP A 33 3.68 -12.59 -7.90
CA ASP A 33 2.35 -12.99 -8.35
C ASP A 33 2.05 -12.58 -9.80
N GLY A 34 2.97 -11.85 -10.44
CA GLY A 34 2.79 -11.25 -11.77
C GLY A 34 2.13 -9.87 -11.69
N CYS A 35 2.26 -9.08 -12.76
CA CYS A 35 1.82 -7.67 -12.77
C CYS A 35 0.50 -7.49 -13.55
N SER A 36 -0.59 -8.09 -13.06
CA SER A 36 -1.92 -7.92 -13.66
C SER A 36 -2.96 -7.48 -12.62
N ALA A 37 -3.96 -6.72 -13.06
CA ALA A 37 -5.09 -6.32 -12.21
C ALA A 37 -5.86 -7.55 -11.69
N GLU A 38 -6.03 -8.57 -12.53
CA GLU A 38 -6.65 -9.85 -12.14
C GLU A 38 -5.93 -10.50 -10.94
N LYS A 39 -4.60 -10.61 -10.98
CA LYS A 39 -3.82 -11.19 -9.88
C LYS A 39 -3.82 -10.33 -8.62
N PHE A 40 -3.91 -9.02 -8.77
CA PHE A 40 -4.12 -8.11 -7.65
C PHE A 40 -5.48 -8.35 -7.00
N HIS A 41 -6.56 -8.35 -7.78
CA HIS A 41 -7.93 -8.56 -7.27
C HIS A 41 -8.11 -9.95 -6.66
N GLU A 42 -7.54 -11.01 -7.25
CA GLU A 42 -7.55 -12.36 -6.68
C GLU A 42 -7.01 -12.41 -5.23
N LYS A 43 -6.07 -11.53 -4.89
CA LYS A 43 -5.35 -11.52 -3.60
C LYS A 43 -5.78 -10.42 -2.64
N CYS A 44 -6.22 -9.28 -3.15
CA CYS A 44 -6.49 -8.08 -2.35
C CYS A 44 -7.99 -7.81 -2.15
N ASP A 45 -8.86 -8.41 -2.95
CA ASP A 45 -10.30 -8.29 -2.73
C ASP A 45 -10.70 -8.94 -1.40
N TYR A 46 -11.64 -8.28 -0.71
CA TYR A 46 -12.18 -8.69 0.59
C TYR A 46 -11.15 -8.78 1.73
N GLN A 47 -9.96 -8.18 1.57
CA GLN A 47 -8.93 -8.11 2.62
C GLN A 47 -9.07 -6.87 3.53
N ASP A 48 -10.23 -6.20 3.48
CA ASP A 48 -10.49 -4.92 4.16
C ASP A 48 -9.39 -3.87 3.91
N ALA A 49 -8.78 -3.37 4.98
CA ALA A 49 -7.83 -2.28 4.91
C ALA A 49 -6.50 -2.74 4.32
N THR A 50 -6.04 -2.06 3.27
CA THR A 50 -4.81 -2.40 2.56
C THR A 50 -3.90 -1.20 2.39
N LEU A 51 -2.61 -1.44 2.54
CA LEU A 51 -1.56 -0.50 2.16
C LEU A 51 -0.93 -0.97 0.85
N THR A 52 -0.98 -0.13 -0.17
CA THR A 52 -0.30 -0.37 -1.45
C THR A 52 1.01 0.40 -1.49
N VAL A 53 2.10 -0.27 -1.88
CA VAL A 53 3.43 0.33 -2.02
C VAL A 53 3.96 0.05 -3.42
N VAL A 54 4.42 1.09 -4.09
CA VAL A 54 4.94 1.05 -5.46
C VAL A 54 6.36 1.59 -5.47
N TYR A 55 7.28 0.76 -5.97
CA TYR A 55 8.69 1.11 -6.17
C TYR A 55 8.91 1.40 -7.65
N ASN A 56 9.49 2.56 -7.97
CA ASN A 56 9.91 2.85 -9.33
C ASN A 56 11.41 2.57 -9.55
N ARG A 57 11.89 2.73 -10.79
CA ARG A 57 13.30 2.56 -11.13
C ARG A 57 14.20 3.73 -10.66
N CYS A 58 13.60 4.80 -10.15
CA CYS A 58 14.28 6.02 -9.71
C CYS A 58 14.42 6.10 -8.18
N ASN A 59 14.38 4.96 -7.48
CA ASN A 59 14.44 4.88 -6.00
C ASN A 59 13.35 5.67 -5.27
N SER A 60 12.24 5.98 -5.93
CA SER A 60 11.08 6.62 -5.30
C SER A 60 10.09 5.55 -4.85
N VAL A 61 9.51 5.78 -3.68
CA VAL A 61 8.47 4.91 -3.11
C VAL A 61 7.22 5.73 -2.88
N PHE A 62 6.15 5.35 -3.58
CA PHE A 62 4.83 5.93 -3.47
C PHE A 62 3.83 4.87 -3.02
N GLY A 63 2.64 5.30 -2.67
CA GLY A 63 1.58 4.37 -2.33
C GLY A 63 0.35 5.05 -1.82
N GLY A 64 -0.52 4.25 -1.23
CA GLY A 64 -1.76 4.72 -0.64
C GLY A 64 -2.35 3.68 0.27
N TYR A 65 -3.23 4.15 1.14
CA TYR A 65 -3.97 3.34 2.09
C TYR A 65 -5.45 3.48 1.78
N ALA A 66 -6.15 2.36 1.83
CA ALA A 66 -7.61 2.29 1.80
C ALA A 66 -8.06 1.44 2.98
N THR A 67 -9.12 1.86 3.65
CA THR A 67 -9.83 1.10 4.68
C THR A 67 -10.93 0.20 4.11
N THR A 68 -11.36 0.48 2.88
CA THR A 68 -12.39 -0.30 2.19
C THR A 68 -11.78 -1.37 1.29
N SER A 69 -12.47 -2.51 1.20
CA SER A 69 -12.14 -3.59 0.27
C SER A 69 -12.03 -3.12 -1.18
N TRP A 70 -11.13 -3.77 -1.95
CA TRP A 70 -11.02 -3.60 -3.40
C TRP A 70 -12.13 -4.28 -4.20
N ALA A 71 -12.94 -5.13 -3.55
CA ALA A 71 -14.15 -5.71 -4.11
C ALA A 71 -15.25 -4.63 -4.19
N GLY A 72 -15.15 -3.79 -5.20
CA GLY A 72 -16.10 -2.73 -5.48
C GLY A 72 -17.08 -3.06 -6.59
N GLU A 73 -18.05 -2.17 -6.77
CA GLU A 73 -18.97 -2.23 -7.88
C GLU A 73 -18.23 -2.05 -9.21
N ILE A 74 -18.61 -2.84 -10.22
CA ILE A 74 -18.09 -2.69 -11.57
C ILE A 74 -18.49 -1.30 -12.08
N ASN A 75 -17.49 -0.47 -12.42
CA ASN A 75 -17.63 0.93 -12.85
C ASN A 75 -18.13 1.92 -11.77
N GLY A 76 -18.07 1.56 -10.49
CA GLY A 76 -18.39 2.44 -9.37
C GLY A 76 -17.15 3.02 -8.68
N TYR A 77 -17.37 3.95 -7.76
CA TYR A 77 -16.36 4.38 -6.79
C TYR A 77 -16.83 4.03 -5.38
N ILE A 78 -15.89 3.66 -4.52
CA ILE A 78 -16.17 3.47 -3.09
C ILE A 78 -15.68 4.72 -2.36
N ARG A 79 -16.54 5.29 -1.52
CA ARG A 79 -16.17 6.40 -0.65
C ARG A 79 -15.38 5.87 0.55
N ASP A 80 -14.20 6.44 0.78
CA ASP A 80 -13.38 6.16 1.94
C ASP A 80 -12.79 7.46 2.51
N ASP A 81 -13.36 7.92 3.62
CA ASP A 81 -12.98 9.18 4.26
C ASP A 81 -11.63 9.09 5.01
N LYS A 82 -11.03 7.89 5.08
CA LYS A 82 -9.73 7.63 5.72
C LYS A 82 -8.65 7.26 4.70
N ALA A 83 -9.01 7.14 3.42
CA ALA A 83 -8.05 6.84 2.37
C ALA A 83 -7.07 7.99 2.17
N PHE A 84 -5.83 7.65 1.82
CA PHE A 84 -4.82 8.64 1.46
C PHE A 84 -3.88 8.11 0.38
N VAL A 85 -3.26 9.04 -0.36
CA VAL A 85 -2.17 8.79 -1.30
C VAL A 85 -0.93 9.54 -0.82
N SER A 86 0.24 8.92 -0.92
CA SER A 86 1.52 9.52 -0.57
C SER A 86 2.57 9.28 -1.64
N THR A 87 3.34 10.32 -1.94
CA THR A 87 4.47 10.27 -2.89
C THR A 87 5.82 10.05 -2.20
N GLN A 88 5.86 10.04 -0.86
CA GLN A 88 7.09 10.02 -0.06
C GLN A 88 7.01 9.00 1.08
N ILE A 89 6.76 7.73 0.78
CA ILE A 89 6.79 6.68 1.81
C ILE A 89 8.22 6.50 2.34
N HIS A 90 9.22 6.63 1.46
CA HIS A 90 10.62 6.57 1.83
C HIS A 90 11.16 7.96 2.13
N ARG A 91 11.59 8.20 3.37
CA ARG A 91 12.43 9.35 3.70
C ARG A 91 13.89 8.93 3.56
N ASN A 92 14.55 9.36 2.50
CA ASN A 92 16.01 9.43 2.52
C ASN A 92 16.39 10.39 3.65
N GLY A 93 17.00 9.88 4.71
CA GLY A 93 17.44 10.70 5.83
C GLY A 93 18.36 11.80 5.33
N ASN A 94 17.87 13.03 5.34
CA ASN A 94 18.59 14.30 5.27
C ASN A 94 17.57 15.45 5.38
N LEU A 95 17.04 15.64 6.58
CA LEU A 95 16.63 16.94 7.12
C LEU A 95 17.02 16.97 8.60
#